data_AF-A0AAD3U9S9-F1
#
_entry.id   AF-A0AAD3U9S9-F1
#
_cell.length_a   1.000
_cell.length_b   1.000
_cell.length_c   1.000
_cell.angle_alpha   90.00
_cell.angle_beta   90.00
_cell.angle_gamma   90.00
#
_symmetry.space_group_name_H-M   'P 1'
#
loop_
_entity.id
_entity.type
_entity.pdbx_description
1 polymer ?
#
loop_
_entity_poly.entity_id
_entity_poly.type
_entity_poly.pdbx_seq_one_letter_code
_entity_poly.pdbx_strand_id
1 'polypeptide(L)'
;MSQSTLQVVSTTAAPMASAPTKASRLDDHIAQFVNERAKLMALDDEVMTLREQRKHLQERIPPAKARLEELRQGRINQLMGGATSLDSAREYRELSELLSDAKEALALSERQERWLALPFYQAQLAVNNAQSIVAGCYESFLDHKVAPLTLKPLAQQLAALAALTHAKACIMGQKGALSWAQNELARALKEAMNGEAAPLDGDHPDARDALSPLTRPRASDLLALCDSPGKRYILRQEQSE
;
A
#
# COMPACT_ATOMS: atom_id res chain seq x y z
N MET A 1 -5.58 77.61 -21.44
CA MET A 1 -5.48 76.58 -20.38
C MET A 1 -6.04 75.27 -20.90
N SER A 2 -5.17 74.32 -21.26
CA SER A 2 -5.53 72.91 -21.45
C SER A 2 -4.26 72.08 -21.26
N GLN A 3 -4.12 71.44 -20.09
CA GLN A 3 -3.07 70.46 -19.83
C GLN A 3 -3.54 69.10 -20.34
N SER A 4 -2.74 68.47 -21.19
CA SER A 4 -2.93 67.08 -21.62
C SER A 4 -2.08 66.19 -20.72
N THR A 5 -2.74 65.42 -19.86
CA THR A 5 -2.09 64.50 -18.92
C THR A 5 -1.84 63.17 -19.63
N LEU A 6 -0.57 62.85 -19.88
CA LEU A 6 -0.14 61.51 -20.28
C LEU A 6 -0.36 60.55 -19.11
N GLN A 7 -1.34 59.64 -19.24
CA GLN A 7 -1.46 58.48 -18.35
C GLN A 7 -0.44 57.42 -18.78
N VAL A 8 0.58 57.23 -17.94
CA VAL A 8 1.44 56.05 -17.97
C VAL A 8 0.65 54.91 -17.34
N VAL A 9 0.20 53.95 -18.15
CA VAL A 9 -0.37 52.70 -17.67
C VAL A 9 0.78 51.79 -17.28
N SER A 10 1.07 51.72 -15.98
CA SER A 10 1.95 50.70 -15.40
C SER A 10 1.25 49.36 -15.44
N THR A 11 1.51 48.53 -16.46
CA THR A 11 1.19 47.10 -16.40
C THR A 11 2.16 46.43 -15.44
N THR A 12 1.73 46.29 -14.19
CA THR A 12 2.39 45.42 -13.21
C THR A 12 2.28 43.99 -13.72
N ALA A 13 3.38 43.46 -14.25
CA ALA A 13 3.48 42.04 -14.57
C ALA A 13 3.32 41.24 -13.27
N ALA A 14 2.27 40.43 -13.20
CA ALA A 14 2.11 39.45 -12.13
C ALA A 14 3.36 38.55 -12.11
N PRO A 15 3.87 38.16 -10.93
CA PRO A 15 4.99 37.23 -10.86
C PRO A 15 4.50 35.91 -11.47
N MET A 16 5.12 35.49 -12.57
CA MET A 16 4.89 34.16 -13.13
C MET A 16 5.18 33.15 -12.03
N ALA A 17 4.16 32.42 -11.59
CA ALA A 17 4.34 31.27 -10.71
C ALA A 17 5.38 30.35 -11.36
N SER A 18 6.54 30.22 -10.72
CA SER A 18 7.61 29.34 -11.17
C SER A 18 7.03 27.94 -11.35
N ALA A 19 7.16 27.38 -12.55
CA ALA A 19 6.73 26.00 -12.80
C ALA A 19 7.34 25.09 -11.71
N PRO A 20 6.54 24.23 -11.04
CA PRO A 20 7.03 23.40 -9.95
C PRO A 20 8.23 22.59 -10.46
N THR A 21 9.38 22.80 -9.81
CA THR A 21 10.61 22.06 -10.09
C THR A 21 10.32 20.57 -9.90
N LYS A 22 10.87 19.71 -10.77
CA LYS A 22 10.56 18.26 -10.77
C LYS A 22 10.69 17.55 -9.40
N ALA A 23 11.46 18.10 -8.45
CA ALA A 23 11.51 17.58 -7.09
C ALA A 23 10.25 17.90 -6.26
N SER A 24 9.63 19.08 -6.39
CA SER A 24 8.36 19.33 -5.71
C SER A 24 7.26 18.38 -6.20
N ARG A 25 7.33 17.95 -7.47
CA ARG A 25 6.41 16.96 -8.02
C ARG A 25 6.63 15.55 -7.45
N LEU A 26 7.88 15.17 -7.16
CA LEU A 26 8.17 13.88 -6.53
C LEU A 26 7.55 13.83 -5.12
N ASP A 27 7.75 14.89 -4.34
CA ASP A 27 7.20 15.04 -2.99
C ASP A 27 5.66 14.98 -3.00
N ASP A 28 5.03 15.68 -3.96
CA ASP A 28 3.57 15.64 -4.16
C ASP A 28 3.07 14.21 -4.46
N HIS A 29 3.76 13.47 -5.32
CA HIS A 29 3.37 12.09 -5.66
C HIS A 29 3.64 11.11 -4.52
N ILE A 30 4.69 11.32 -3.72
CA ILE A 30 4.92 10.56 -2.48
C ILE A 30 3.78 10.82 -1.50
N ALA A 31 3.38 12.07 -1.29
CA ALA A 31 2.26 12.41 -0.42
C ALA A 31 0.95 11.78 -0.90
N GLN A 32 0.69 11.76 -2.21
CA GLN A 32 -0.44 11.05 -2.80
C GLN A 32 -0.40 9.54 -2.52
N PHE A 33 0.77 8.90 -2.73
CA PHE A 33 0.94 7.48 -2.41
C PHE A 33 0.68 7.20 -0.93
N VAL A 34 1.21 8.01 -0.02
CA VAL A 34 0.99 7.86 1.42
C VAL A 34 -0.50 7.97 1.77
N ASN A 35 -1.22 8.91 1.16
CA ASN A 35 -2.65 9.07 1.36
C ASN A 35 -3.46 7.87 0.85
N GLU A 36 -3.20 7.40 -0.38
CA GLU A 36 -3.87 6.21 -0.92
C GLU A 36 -3.56 4.95 -0.10
N ARG A 37 -2.31 4.83 0.36
CA ARG A 37 -1.91 3.75 1.28
C ARG A 37 -2.67 3.84 2.59
N ALA A 38 -2.81 5.02 3.18
CA ALA A 38 -3.57 5.20 4.43
C ALA A 38 -5.04 4.78 4.27
N LYS A 39 -5.67 5.11 3.13
CA LYS A 39 -7.04 4.65 2.81
C LYS A 39 -7.13 3.13 2.71
N LEU A 40 -6.17 2.49 2.04
CA LEU A 40 -6.11 1.03 1.94
C LEU A 40 -5.92 0.37 3.32
N MET A 41 -5.05 0.93 4.16
CA MET A 41 -4.82 0.39 5.52
C MET A 41 -6.05 0.57 6.42
N ALA A 42 -6.79 1.69 6.29
CA ALA A 42 -8.02 1.88 7.03
C ALA A 42 -9.08 0.82 6.67
N LEU A 43 -9.21 0.47 5.38
CA LEU A 43 -10.08 -0.62 4.94
C LEU A 43 -9.56 -2.00 5.42
N ASP A 44 -8.24 -2.20 5.43
CA ASP A 44 -7.64 -3.42 6.00
C ASP A 44 -7.97 -3.58 7.48
N ASP A 45 -7.84 -2.51 8.26
CA ASP A 45 -8.19 -2.50 9.70
C ASP A 45 -9.68 -2.77 9.93
N GLU A 46 -10.56 -2.21 9.10
CA GLU A 46 -12.00 -2.47 9.17
C GLU A 46 -12.32 -3.95 8.93
N VAL A 47 -11.75 -4.54 7.88
CA VAL A 47 -11.91 -5.98 7.57
C VAL A 47 -11.36 -6.85 8.69
N MET A 48 -10.18 -6.52 9.22
CA MET A 48 -9.58 -7.27 10.32
C MET A 48 -10.43 -7.19 11.60
N THR A 49 -11.02 -6.03 11.89
CA THR A 49 -11.95 -5.86 13.00
C THR A 49 -13.18 -6.75 12.85
N LEU A 50 -13.78 -6.79 11.66
CA LEU A 50 -14.91 -7.68 11.36
C LEU A 50 -14.54 -9.16 11.52
N ARG A 51 -13.36 -9.56 11.04
CA ARG A 51 -12.83 -10.92 11.19
C ARG A 51 -12.66 -11.31 12.66
N GLU A 52 -12.13 -10.41 13.47
CA GLU A 52 -11.91 -10.65 14.90
C GLU A 52 -13.23 -10.75 15.68
N GLN A 53 -14.19 -9.85 15.43
CA GLN A 53 -15.54 -9.93 16.00
C GLN A 53 -16.23 -11.24 15.65
N ARG A 54 -16.16 -11.65 14.38
CA ARG A 54 -16.73 -12.92 13.90
C ARG A 54 -16.07 -14.11 14.58
N LYS A 55 -14.74 -14.10 14.73
CA LYS A 55 -14.00 -15.15 15.43
C LYS A 55 -14.49 -15.28 16.89
N HIS A 56 -14.59 -14.17 17.61
CA HIS A 56 -15.11 -14.18 18.99
C HIS A 56 -16.55 -14.69 19.09
N LEU A 57 -17.42 -14.33 18.15
CA LEU A 57 -18.79 -14.87 18.09
C LEU A 57 -18.79 -16.38 17.82
N GLN A 58 -17.97 -16.85 16.87
CA GLN A 58 -17.85 -18.26 16.54
C GLN A 58 -17.31 -19.09 17.72
N GLU A 59 -16.43 -18.53 18.56
CA GLU A 59 -15.93 -19.18 19.77
C GLU A 59 -17.00 -19.28 20.88
N ARG A 60 -17.92 -18.31 20.98
CA ARG A 60 -18.94 -18.25 22.03
C ARG A 60 -20.22 -19.03 21.72
N ILE A 61 -20.52 -19.28 20.45
CA ILE A 61 -21.72 -20.02 20.04
C ILE A 61 -21.75 -21.49 20.52
N PRO A 62 -20.67 -22.29 20.38
CA PRO A 62 -20.67 -23.68 20.84
C PRO A 62 -21.01 -23.88 22.33
N PRO A 63 -20.38 -23.17 23.30
CA PRO A 63 -20.74 -23.33 24.71
C PRO A 63 -22.17 -22.85 25.01
N ALA A 64 -22.64 -21.78 24.37
CA ALA A 64 -24.01 -21.32 24.51
C ALA A 64 -25.04 -22.34 23.98
N LYS A 65 -24.74 -23.02 22.86
CA LYS A 65 -25.57 -24.12 22.34
C LYS A 65 -25.58 -25.32 23.28
N ALA A 66 -24.44 -25.69 23.85
CA ALA A 66 -24.36 -26.78 24.83
C ALA A 66 -25.23 -26.46 26.07
N ARG A 67 -25.12 -25.23 26.59
CA ARG A 67 -25.94 -24.75 27.71
C ARG A 67 -27.44 -24.76 27.39
N LEU A 68 -27.82 -24.35 26.19
CA LEU A 68 -29.21 -24.40 25.73
C LEU A 68 -29.76 -25.84 25.73
N GLU A 69 -28.97 -26.81 25.27
CA GLU A 69 -29.37 -28.22 25.24
C GLU A 69 -29.43 -28.83 26.66
N GLU A 70 -28.52 -28.44 27.57
CA GLU A 70 -28.63 -28.79 29.00
C GLU A 70 -29.94 -28.28 29.61
N LEU A 71 -30.30 -27.02 29.35
CA LEU A 71 -31.55 -26.43 29.84
C LEU A 71 -32.78 -27.12 29.22
N ARG A 72 -32.71 -27.50 27.94
CA ARG A 72 -33.75 -28.28 27.27
C ARG A 72 -33.96 -29.63 27.94
N GLN A 73 -32.87 -30.37 28.18
CA GLN A 73 -32.91 -31.68 28.81
C GLN A 73 -33.37 -31.59 30.27
N GLY A 74 -32.91 -30.57 31.00
CA GLY A 74 -33.37 -30.26 32.36
C GLY A 74 -34.87 -29.99 32.40
N ARG A 75 -35.42 -29.25 31.43
CA ARG A 75 -36.86 -29.01 31.31
C ARG A 75 -37.65 -30.29 31.01
N ILE A 76 -37.14 -31.17 30.15
CA ILE A 76 -37.76 -32.48 29.87
C ILE A 76 -37.85 -33.31 31.18
N ASN A 77 -36.76 -33.35 31.95
CA ASN A 77 -36.72 -34.05 33.23
C ASN A 77 -37.69 -33.45 34.26
N GLN A 78 -37.80 -32.11 34.32
CA GLN A 78 -38.74 -31.39 35.17
C GLN A 78 -40.21 -31.67 34.82
N LEU A 79 -40.54 -31.74 33.53
CA LEU A 79 -41.89 -32.10 33.06
C LEU A 79 -42.26 -33.54 33.41
N MET A 80 -41.29 -34.46 33.39
CA MET A 80 -41.51 -35.85 33.85
C MET A 80 -41.64 -35.95 35.37
N GLY A 81 -40.98 -35.09 36.14
CA GLY A 81 -40.94 -35.09 37.61
C GLY A 81 -41.94 -34.16 38.32
N GLY A 82 -42.67 -33.31 37.59
CA GLY A 82 -43.73 -32.45 38.13
C GLY A 82 -43.28 -31.13 38.80
N ALA A 83 -42.00 -30.73 38.69
CA ALA A 83 -41.47 -29.51 39.31
C ALA A 83 -40.89 -28.56 38.26
N THR A 84 -41.51 -27.40 38.02
CA THR A 84 -41.06 -26.42 37.02
C THR A 84 -40.23 -25.29 37.64
N SER A 85 -39.03 -25.04 37.11
CA SER A 85 -38.21 -23.87 37.48
C SER A 85 -38.39 -22.72 36.48
N LEU A 86 -38.90 -21.58 36.96
CA LEU A 86 -39.12 -20.37 36.15
C LEU A 86 -37.79 -19.75 35.68
N ASP A 87 -36.74 -19.81 36.48
CA ASP A 87 -35.43 -19.22 36.14
C ASP A 87 -34.76 -19.97 35.00
N SER A 88 -34.82 -21.30 35.00
CA SER A 88 -34.31 -22.12 33.90
C SER A 88 -35.08 -21.89 32.58
N ALA A 89 -36.38 -21.58 32.66
CA ALA A 89 -37.18 -21.26 31.49
C ALA A 89 -36.89 -19.86 30.92
N ARG A 90 -36.54 -18.90 31.79
CA ARG A 90 -36.08 -17.56 31.39
C ARG A 90 -34.70 -17.64 30.73
N GLU A 91 -33.75 -18.31 31.37
CA GLU A 91 -32.39 -18.52 30.84
C GLU A 91 -32.43 -19.21 29.47
N TYR A 92 -33.29 -20.21 29.28
CA TYR A 92 -33.48 -20.88 28.00
C TYR A 92 -33.97 -19.93 26.89
N ARG A 93 -34.95 -19.06 27.21
CA ARG A 93 -35.48 -18.09 26.23
C ARG A 93 -34.41 -17.07 25.85
N GLU A 94 -33.77 -16.46 26.84
CA GLU A 94 -32.74 -15.43 26.63
C GLU A 94 -31.55 -16.00 25.83
N LEU A 95 -31.07 -17.20 26.17
CA LEU A 95 -29.99 -17.85 25.41
C LEU A 95 -30.41 -18.22 23.98
N SER A 96 -31.67 -18.60 23.77
CA SER A 96 -32.19 -18.90 22.42
C SER A 96 -32.23 -17.63 21.55
N GLU A 97 -32.66 -16.51 22.11
CA GLU A 97 -32.70 -15.21 21.42
C GLU A 97 -31.27 -14.74 21.10
N LEU A 98 -30.36 -14.73 22.08
CA LEU A 98 -28.95 -14.37 21.88
C LEU A 98 -28.24 -15.25 20.83
N LEU A 99 -28.58 -16.54 20.77
CA LEU A 99 -28.04 -17.45 19.74
C LEU A 99 -28.62 -17.18 18.34
N SER A 100 -29.85 -16.68 18.24
CA SER A 100 -30.43 -16.23 16.97
C SER A 100 -29.70 -14.98 16.49
N ASP A 101 -29.63 -13.98 17.36
CA ASP A 101 -28.97 -12.69 17.08
C ASP A 101 -27.49 -12.89 16.73
N ALA A 102 -26.79 -13.78 17.43
CA ALA A 102 -25.40 -14.10 17.13
C ALA A 102 -25.22 -14.72 15.73
N LYS A 103 -26.15 -15.58 15.28
CA LYS A 103 -26.10 -16.15 13.91
C LYS A 103 -26.38 -15.09 12.86
N GLU A 104 -27.35 -14.20 13.12
CA GLU A 104 -27.66 -13.09 12.22
C GLU A 104 -26.46 -12.13 12.13
N ALA A 105 -25.82 -11.80 13.26
CA ALA A 105 -24.61 -10.99 13.31
C ALA A 105 -23.44 -11.63 12.53
N LEU A 106 -23.26 -12.96 12.59
CA LEU A 106 -22.26 -13.66 11.78
C LEU A 106 -22.53 -13.49 10.28
N ALA A 107 -23.78 -13.71 9.84
CA ALA A 107 -24.16 -13.59 8.44
C ALA A 107 -24.02 -12.13 7.94
N LEU A 108 -24.38 -11.16 8.79
CA LEU A 108 -24.20 -9.74 8.50
C LEU A 108 -22.71 -9.38 8.38
N SER A 109 -21.86 -9.90 9.26
CA SER A 109 -20.40 -9.68 9.22
C SER A 109 -19.78 -10.24 7.93
N GLU A 110 -20.17 -11.44 7.52
CA GLU A 110 -19.73 -12.04 6.24
C GLU A 110 -20.19 -11.23 5.03
N ARG A 111 -21.44 -10.75 5.05
CA ARG A 111 -21.96 -9.86 4.00
C ARG A 111 -21.19 -8.54 3.97
N GLN A 112 -20.96 -7.92 5.12
CA GLN A 112 -20.19 -6.66 5.22
C GLN A 112 -18.78 -6.81 4.68
N GLU A 113 -18.06 -7.88 5.04
CA GLU A 113 -16.73 -8.14 4.50
C GLU A 113 -16.75 -8.30 2.97
N ARG A 114 -17.73 -9.05 2.43
CA ARG A 114 -17.90 -9.19 0.97
C ARG A 114 -18.23 -7.86 0.31
N TRP A 115 -18.95 -6.98 1.00
CA TRP A 115 -19.25 -5.62 0.56
C TRP A 115 -17.99 -4.75 0.45
N LEU A 116 -17.04 -4.92 1.38
CA LEU A 116 -15.76 -4.20 1.38
C LEU A 116 -14.79 -4.66 0.28
N ALA A 117 -15.01 -5.82 -0.35
CA ALA A 117 -14.08 -6.37 -1.35
C ALA A 117 -13.86 -5.46 -2.58
N LEU A 118 -14.90 -4.77 -3.06
CA LEU A 118 -14.80 -3.84 -4.19
C LEU A 118 -14.08 -2.53 -3.84
N PRO A 119 -14.46 -1.82 -2.75
CA PRO A 119 -13.69 -0.68 -2.25
C PRO A 119 -12.21 -1.02 -1.99
N PHE A 120 -11.95 -2.18 -1.38
CA PHE A 120 -10.60 -2.65 -1.10
C PHE A 120 -9.78 -2.88 -2.38
N TYR A 121 -10.38 -3.51 -3.39
CA TYR A 121 -9.75 -3.68 -4.70
C TYR A 121 -9.44 -2.33 -5.38
N GLN A 122 -10.38 -1.37 -5.33
CA GLN A 122 -10.18 -0.04 -5.90
C GLN A 122 -9.05 0.73 -5.20
N ALA A 123 -9.00 0.68 -3.87
CA ALA A 123 -7.93 1.29 -3.08
C ALA A 123 -6.57 0.66 -3.42
N GLN A 124 -6.49 -0.68 -3.52
CA GLN A 124 -5.26 -1.36 -3.92
C GLN A 124 -4.79 -0.92 -5.32
N LEU A 125 -5.72 -0.78 -6.27
CA LEU A 125 -5.40 -0.34 -7.62
C LEU A 125 -4.90 1.13 -7.62
N ALA A 126 -5.50 2.00 -6.81
CA ALA A 126 -5.05 3.38 -6.62
C ALA A 126 -3.62 3.43 -6.03
N VAL A 127 -3.33 2.62 -5.01
CA VAL A 127 -1.99 2.49 -4.42
C VAL A 127 -0.98 2.02 -5.46
N ASN A 128 -1.29 0.97 -6.22
CA ASN A 128 -0.38 0.45 -7.26
C ASN A 128 -0.08 1.51 -8.33
N ASN A 129 -1.11 2.27 -8.75
CA ASN A 129 -0.94 3.34 -9.72
C ASN A 129 -0.07 4.48 -9.15
N ALA A 130 -0.34 4.91 -7.91
CA ALA A 130 0.46 5.93 -7.24
C ALA A 130 1.92 5.48 -7.07
N GLN A 131 2.14 4.22 -6.70
CA GLN A 131 3.47 3.63 -6.58
C GLN A 131 4.21 3.62 -7.92
N SER A 132 3.53 3.27 -9.02
CA SER A 132 4.11 3.33 -10.37
C SER A 132 4.49 4.74 -10.79
N ILE A 133 3.70 5.77 -10.41
CA ILE A 133 4.01 7.16 -10.68
C ILE A 133 5.25 7.59 -9.88
N VAL A 134 5.30 7.26 -8.59
CA VAL A 134 6.48 7.52 -7.73
C VAL A 134 7.71 6.85 -8.31
N ALA A 135 7.62 5.61 -8.81
CA ALA A 135 8.73 4.90 -9.43
C ALA A 135 9.31 5.69 -10.61
N GLY A 136 8.47 6.10 -11.57
CA GLY A 136 8.92 6.86 -12.73
C GLY A 136 9.44 8.26 -12.38
N CYS A 137 8.80 8.94 -11.41
CA CYS A 137 9.29 10.23 -10.94
C CYS A 137 10.64 10.12 -10.23
N TYR A 138 10.82 9.08 -9.40
CA TYR A 138 12.06 8.83 -8.68
C TYR A 138 13.18 8.42 -9.63
N GLU A 139 12.93 7.57 -10.64
CA GLU A 139 13.89 7.27 -11.71
C GLU A 139 14.37 8.57 -12.40
N SER A 140 13.44 9.44 -12.81
CA SER A 140 13.80 10.71 -13.42
C SER A 140 14.56 11.66 -12.48
N PHE A 141 14.29 11.58 -11.18
CA PHE A 141 15.01 12.35 -10.16
C PHE A 141 16.43 11.83 -9.99
N LEU A 142 16.62 10.51 -9.95
CA LEU A 142 17.93 9.88 -9.91
C LEU A 142 18.76 10.28 -11.13
N ASP A 143 18.21 10.20 -12.34
CA ASP A 143 18.93 10.53 -13.58
C ASP A 143 19.33 12.00 -13.70
N HIS A 144 18.44 12.92 -13.27
CA HIS A 144 18.64 14.34 -13.52
C HIS A 144 19.23 15.11 -12.34
N LYS A 145 19.14 14.59 -11.11
CA LYS A 145 19.66 15.25 -9.91
C LYS A 145 20.79 14.48 -9.25
N VAL A 146 20.60 13.19 -8.99
CA VAL A 146 21.58 12.39 -8.23
C VAL A 146 22.75 11.95 -9.11
N ALA A 147 22.49 11.45 -10.32
CA ALA A 147 23.53 10.99 -11.24
C ALA A 147 24.52 12.11 -11.61
N PRO A 148 24.12 13.36 -11.88
CA PRO A 148 25.10 14.43 -12.12
C PRO A 148 25.98 14.77 -10.91
N LEU A 149 25.46 14.61 -9.68
CA LEU A 149 26.22 14.87 -8.46
C LEU A 149 27.28 13.80 -8.21
N THR A 150 27.00 12.54 -8.57
CA THR A 150 27.91 11.40 -8.36
C THR A 150 28.85 11.17 -9.55
N LEU A 151 28.36 11.27 -10.78
CA LEU A 151 29.14 10.96 -11.98
C LEU A 151 30.16 12.04 -12.35
N LYS A 152 29.89 13.32 -12.04
CA LYS A 152 30.84 14.41 -12.34
C LYS A 152 32.17 14.26 -11.56
N PRO A 153 32.17 14.02 -10.22
CA PRO A 153 33.39 13.72 -9.48
C PRO A 153 34.05 12.40 -9.92
N LEU A 154 33.25 11.37 -10.25
CA LEU A 154 33.76 10.07 -10.69
C LEU A 154 34.65 10.19 -11.94
N ALA A 155 34.31 11.08 -12.88
CA ALA A 155 35.11 11.30 -14.09
C ALA A 155 36.57 11.68 -13.77
N GLN A 156 36.81 12.44 -12.69
CA GLN A 156 38.16 12.79 -12.26
C GLN A 156 38.90 11.59 -11.64
N GLN A 157 38.18 10.75 -10.89
CA GLN A 157 38.74 9.53 -10.27
C GLN A 157 39.07 8.45 -11.32
N LEU A 158 38.35 8.43 -12.44
CA LEU A 158 38.57 7.50 -13.54
C LEU A 158 39.77 7.87 -14.45
N ALA A 159 40.43 8.99 -14.23
CA ALA A 159 41.55 9.44 -15.06
C ALA A 159 42.73 8.45 -15.08
N ALA A 160 43.03 7.82 -13.93
CA ALA A 160 44.09 6.81 -13.84
C ALA A 160 43.74 5.54 -14.62
N LEU A 161 42.47 5.10 -14.56
CA LEU A 161 41.99 3.97 -15.36
C LEU A 161 42.02 4.31 -16.85
N ALA A 162 41.66 5.54 -17.24
CA ALA A 162 41.72 5.98 -18.63
C ALA A 162 43.17 5.95 -19.16
N ALA A 163 44.15 6.46 -18.40
CA ALA A 163 45.56 6.40 -18.76
C ALA A 163 46.07 4.96 -18.96
N LEU A 164 45.68 4.06 -18.05
CA LEU A 164 46.04 2.64 -18.14
C LEU A 164 45.34 1.96 -19.34
N THR A 165 44.10 2.33 -19.63
CA THR A 165 43.36 1.87 -20.81
C THR A 165 44.05 2.31 -22.10
N HIS A 166 44.52 3.56 -22.17
CA HIS A 166 45.31 4.04 -23.31
C HIS A 166 46.63 3.26 -23.48
N ALA A 167 47.33 2.96 -22.38
CA ALA A 167 48.54 2.14 -22.44
C ALA A 167 48.26 0.70 -22.94
N LYS A 168 47.15 0.09 -22.49
CA LYS A 168 46.71 -1.23 -22.97
C LYS A 168 46.27 -1.22 -24.42
N ALA A 169 45.69 -0.12 -24.90
CA ALA A 169 45.27 0.01 -26.30
C ALA A 169 46.44 -0.15 -27.28
N CYS A 170 47.68 0.16 -26.87
CA CYS A 170 48.88 -0.07 -27.67
C CYS A 170 49.19 -1.55 -27.91
N ILE A 171 48.70 -2.46 -27.05
CA ILE A 171 49.02 -3.90 -27.10
C ILE A 171 47.87 -4.69 -27.75
N MET A 172 46.63 -4.38 -27.38
CA MET A 172 45.44 -5.17 -27.75
C MET A 172 44.44 -4.40 -28.62
N GLY A 173 44.77 -3.17 -29.02
CA GLY A 173 43.88 -2.28 -29.77
C GLY A 173 42.83 -1.59 -28.89
N GLN A 174 42.31 -0.47 -29.39
CA GLN A 174 41.42 0.42 -28.62
C GLN A 174 40.12 -0.26 -28.17
N LYS A 175 39.50 -1.07 -29.04
CA LYS A 175 38.26 -1.80 -28.71
C LYS A 175 38.49 -2.84 -27.61
N GLY A 176 39.60 -3.59 -27.69
CA GLY A 176 39.97 -4.58 -26.68
C GLY A 176 40.25 -3.95 -25.33
N ALA A 177 41.03 -2.86 -25.32
CA ALA A 177 41.34 -2.13 -24.09
C ALA A 177 40.09 -1.52 -23.43
N LEU A 178 39.15 -0.97 -24.21
CA LEU A 178 37.88 -0.45 -23.70
C LEU A 178 37.02 -1.55 -23.07
N SER A 179 36.89 -2.70 -23.74
CA SER A 179 36.14 -3.84 -23.16
C SER A 179 36.75 -4.35 -21.87
N TRP A 180 38.10 -4.39 -21.78
CA TRP A 180 38.78 -4.77 -20.55
C TRP A 180 38.51 -3.77 -19.42
N ALA A 181 38.61 -2.46 -19.69
CA ALA A 181 38.36 -1.42 -18.68
C ALA A 181 36.90 -1.44 -18.18
N GLN A 182 35.93 -1.67 -19.07
CA GLN A 182 34.53 -1.84 -18.71
C GLN A 182 34.30 -3.05 -17.80
N ASN A 183 34.97 -4.18 -18.07
CA ASN A 183 34.86 -5.37 -17.24
C ASN A 183 35.45 -5.17 -15.84
N GLU A 184 36.58 -4.47 -15.71
CA GLU A 184 37.16 -4.15 -14.39
C GLU A 184 36.28 -3.17 -13.61
N LEU A 185 35.70 -2.17 -14.28
CA LEU A 185 34.74 -1.26 -13.65
C LEU A 185 33.48 -1.98 -13.19
N ALA A 186 32.94 -2.88 -14.00
CA ALA A 186 31.79 -3.69 -13.62
C ALA A 186 32.10 -4.60 -12.42
N ARG A 187 33.32 -5.15 -12.35
CA ARG A 187 33.79 -5.95 -11.22
C ARG A 187 33.91 -5.12 -9.95
N ALA A 188 34.57 -3.96 -10.01
CA ALA A 188 34.70 -3.06 -8.87
C ALA A 188 33.34 -2.54 -8.38
N LEU A 189 32.41 -2.22 -9.29
CA LEU A 189 31.05 -1.83 -8.94
C LEU A 189 30.31 -2.98 -8.23
N LYS A 190 30.44 -4.22 -8.73
CA LYS A 190 29.84 -5.39 -8.09
C LYS A 190 30.40 -5.64 -6.68
N GLU A 191 31.71 -5.46 -6.49
CA GLU A 191 32.34 -5.54 -5.17
C GLU A 191 31.80 -4.45 -4.23
N ALA A 192 31.67 -3.21 -4.71
CA ALA A 192 31.10 -2.10 -3.93
C ALA A 192 29.61 -2.32 -3.58
N MET A 193 28.80 -2.85 -4.50
CA MET A 193 27.39 -3.15 -4.27
C MET A 193 27.16 -4.25 -3.22
N ASN A 194 28.12 -5.15 -3.05
CA ASN A 194 28.06 -6.22 -2.04
C ASN A 194 28.67 -5.82 -0.69
N GLY A 195 29.30 -4.64 -0.61
CA GLY A 195 29.88 -4.10 0.61
C GLY A 195 28.86 -3.41 1.51
N GLU A 196 29.34 -2.62 2.48
CA GLU A 196 28.47 -1.80 3.33
C GLU A 196 27.76 -0.72 2.51
N ALA A 197 26.46 -0.54 2.79
CA ALA A 197 25.65 0.46 2.12
C ALA A 197 26.12 1.87 2.48
N ALA A 198 26.73 2.56 1.51
CA ALA A 198 27.08 3.96 1.66
C ALA A 198 25.83 4.85 1.50
N PRO A 199 25.71 5.95 2.29
CA PRO A 199 24.66 6.93 2.06
C PRO A 199 24.82 7.55 0.67
N LEU A 200 23.71 7.69 -0.06
CA LEU A 200 23.68 8.29 -1.38
C LEU A 200 23.34 9.78 -1.26
N ASP A 201 24.26 10.65 -1.63
CA ASP A 201 24.05 12.09 -1.57
C ASP A 201 22.91 12.55 -2.48
N GLY A 202 21.92 13.22 -1.90
CA GLY A 202 20.72 13.66 -2.61
C GLY A 202 19.65 12.58 -2.79
N ASP A 203 19.76 11.44 -2.09
CA ASP A 203 18.71 10.42 -2.06
C ASP A 203 17.40 10.94 -1.46
N HIS A 204 16.30 10.30 -1.85
CA HIS A 204 14.97 10.54 -1.32
C HIS A 204 14.46 9.28 -0.60
N PRO A 205 14.70 9.13 0.72
CA PRO A 205 14.38 7.89 1.45
C PRO A 205 12.89 7.56 1.38
N ASP A 206 12.00 8.56 1.45
CA ASP A 206 10.55 8.34 1.38
C ASP A 206 10.10 7.74 0.04
N ALA A 207 10.83 8.01 -1.06
CA ALA A 207 10.54 7.40 -2.35
C ALA A 207 10.92 5.91 -2.34
N ARG A 208 12.03 5.56 -1.69
CA ARG A 208 12.46 4.16 -1.52
C ARG A 208 11.49 3.40 -0.63
N ASP A 209 11.02 4.02 0.45
CA ASP A 209 10.01 3.44 1.34
C ASP A 209 8.67 3.25 0.62
N ALA A 210 8.28 4.20 -0.23
CA ALA A 210 7.08 4.06 -1.06
C ALA A 210 7.19 2.90 -2.08
N LEU A 211 8.39 2.62 -2.59
CA LEU A 211 8.65 1.54 -3.54
C LEU A 211 8.94 0.19 -2.87
N SER A 212 9.03 0.15 -1.54
CA SER A 212 9.32 -1.07 -0.81
C SER A 212 8.15 -2.09 -0.92
N PRO A 213 8.46 -3.38 -1.14
CA PRO A 213 7.45 -4.44 -1.27
C PRO A 213 6.75 -4.78 0.07
N LEU A 214 7.15 -4.15 1.18
CA LEU A 214 6.66 -4.42 2.54
C LEU A 214 5.20 -4.01 2.81
N THR A 215 4.47 -3.55 1.81
CA THR A 215 3.15 -2.90 1.96
C THR A 215 1.96 -3.79 1.64
N ARG A 216 2.12 -5.11 1.64
CA ARG A 216 0.99 -6.01 1.35
C ARG A 216 -0.02 -6.00 2.52
N PRO A 217 -1.30 -5.65 2.27
CA PRO A 217 -2.31 -5.66 3.33
C PRO A 217 -2.63 -7.08 3.80
N ARG A 218 -3.13 -7.22 5.04
CA ARG A 218 -3.44 -8.51 5.67
C ARG A 218 -4.63 -9.19 5.00
N ALA A 219 -5.64 -8.41 4.65
CA ALA A 219 -6.85 -8.85 3.94
C ALA A 219 -6.65 -8.97 2.42
N SER A 220 -5.41 -9.19 1.95
CA SER A 220 -5.11 -9.33 0.52
C SER A 220 -5.84 -10.50 -0.16
N ASP A 221 -6.35 -11.46 0.61
CA ASP A 221 -7.20 -12.55 0.14
C ASP A 221 -8.55 -12.06 -0.42
N LEU A 222 -9.07 -10.91 0.03
CA LEU A 222 -10.27 -10.30 -0.54
C LEU A 222 -10.09 -9.90 -2.01
N LEU A 223 -8.85 -9.65 -2.46
CA LEU A 223 -8.57 -9.32 -3.86
C LEU A 223 -8.90 -10.48 -4.79
N ALA A 224 -8.90 -11.73 -4.31
CA ALA A 224 -9.28 -12.90 -5.11
C ALA A 224 -10.76 -12.90 -5.52
N LEU A 225 -11.62 -12.20 -4.75
CA LEU A 225 -13.03 -11.98 -5.10
C LEU A 225 -13.17 -11.02 -6.29
N CYS A 226 -12.14 -10.19 -6.53
CA CYS A 226 -12.13 -9.16 -7.56
C CYS A 226 -11.14 -9.44 -8.71
N ASP A 227 -10.61 -10.66 -8.84
CA ASP A 227 -9.52 -11.00 -9.78
C ASP A 227 -9.87 -10.81 -11.27
N SER A 228 -11.15 -10.89 -11.62
CA SER A 228 -11.63 -10.85 -13.01
C SER A 228 -12.76 -9.83 -13.18
N PRO A 229 -12.91 -9.24 -14.40
CA PRO A 229 -13.99 -8.30 -14.68
C PRO A 229 -15.38 -8.88 -14.41
N GLY A 230 -15.57 -10.18 -14.69
CA GLY A 230 -16.83 -10.89 -14.45
C GLY A 230 -17.18 -10.97 -12.96
N LYS A 231 -16.24 -11.39 -12.11
CA LYS A 231 -16.49 -11.41 -10.65
C LYS A 231 -16.77 -10.01 -10.09
N ARG A 232 -16.07 -8.99 -10.58
CA ARG A 232 -16.33 -7.59 -10.20
C ARG A 232 -17.69 -7.06 -10.68
N TYR A 233 -18.25 -7.61 -11.75
CA TYR A 233 -19.60 -7.29 -12.20
C TYR A 233 -20.64 -7.94 -11.30
N ILE A 234 -20.48 -9.24 -11.01
CA ILE A 234 -21.35 -10.00 -10.10
C ILE A 234 -21.39 -9.35 -8.71
N LEU A 235 -20.22 -9.04 -8.13
CA LEU A 235 -20.14 -8.35 -6.84
C LEU A 235 -20.85 -6.98 -6.86
N ARG A 236 -20.78 -6.24 -7.96
CA ARG A 236 -21.50 -4.96 -8.08
C ARG A 236 -23.01 -5.16 -8.12
N GLN A 237 -23.49 -6.22 -8.76
CA GLN A 237 -24.92 -6.56 -8.76
C GLN A 237 -25.41 -6.98 -7.38
N GLU A 238 -24.68 -7.87 -6.70
CA GLU A 238 -24.98 -8.30 -5.32
C GLU A 238 -24.95 -7.15 -4.30
N GLN A 239 -24.25 -6.06 -4.63
CA GLN A 239 -24.22 -4.83 -3.83
C GLN A 239 -25.30 -3.82 -4.23
N SER A 240 -25.97 -3.99 -5.36
CA SER A 240 -27.09 -3.13 -5.75
C SER A 240 -28.46 -3.64 -5.26
N GLU A 241 -28.48 -4.88 -4.74
CA GLU A 241 -29.65 -5.60 -4.21
C GLU A 241 -29.69 -5.60 -2.67
#